data_AF-A0AAP0IWH9-F1
#
_entry.id   AF-A0AAP0IWH9-F1
#
_cell.length_a   1.000
_cell.length_b   1.000
_cell.length_c   1.000
_cell.angle_alpha   90.00
_cell.angle_beta   90.00
_cell.angle_gamma   90.00
#
_symmetry.space_group_name_H-M   'P 1'
#
loop_
_entity.id
_entity.type
_entity.pdbx_description
1 polymer ?
#
loop_
_entity_poly.entity_id
_entity_poly.type
_entity_poly.pdbx_seq_one_letter_code
_entity_poly.pdbx_strand_id
1 'polypeptide(L)' 'MNEAVMYSVPEKKVMSRSGDECVVALTDQWYITYGEQEWREKAEECLSNMKLYSDETRHGFEHTLMVDTGN' A
#
# COMPACT_ATOMS: atom_id res chain seq x y z
N MET A 1 24.16 11.84 -21.72
CA MET A 1 23.15 12.90 -21.45
C MET A 1 22.05 12.24 -20.62
N ASN A 2 21.65 12.83 -19.50
CA ASN A 2 20.47 12.37 -18.74
C ASN A 2 19.24 13.01 -19.38
N GLU A 3 18.58 12.26 -20.27
CA GLU A 3 17.45 12.75 -21.08
C GLU A 3 16.08 12.55 -20.39
N ALA A 4 16.06 12.03 -19.16
CA ALA A 4 14.83 11.78 -18.39
C ALA A 4 15.04 12.02 -16.88
N VAL A 5 13.92 12.25 -16.18
CA VAL A 5 13.84 12.42 -14.72
C VAL A 5 12.74 11.53 -14.15
N MET A 6 12.91 11.05 -12.92
CA MET A 6 11.84 10.37 -12.19
C MET A 6 10.76 11.39 -11.83
N TYR A 7 9.52 11.10 -12.20
CA TYR A 7 8.37 11.94 -11.94
C TYR A 7 7.23 11.09 -11.39
N SER A 8 6.69 11.50 -10.23
CA SER A 8 5.62 10.79 -9.54
C SER A 8 4.44 11.71 -9.31
N VAL A 9 3.25 11.20 -9.59
CA VAL A 9 1.96 11.88 -9.37
C VAL A 9 0.97 10.91 -8.76
N PRO A 10 -0.08 11.38 -8.06
CA PRO A 10 -1.18 10.52 -7.66
C PRO A 10 -1.82 9.86 -8.89
N GLU A 11 -2.13 8.56 -8.81
CA GLU A 11 -2.80 7.83 -9.90
C GLU A 11 -4.18 8.44 -10.23
N LYS A 12 -4.86 8.94 -9.20
CA LYS A 12 -6.15 9.65 -9.29
C LYS A 12 -6.07 10.91 -8.44
N LYS A 13 -6.91 11.90 -8.75
CA LYS A 13 -7.02 13.14 -7.97
C LYS A 13 -7.36 12.83 -6.50
N VAL A 14 -6.54 13.33 -5.58
CA VAL A 14 -6.73 13.20 -4.13
C VAL A 14 -6.92 14.59 -3.55
N MET A 15 -7.99 14.80 -2.78
CA MET A 15 -8.25 16.05 -2.09
C MET A 15 -7.99 15.89 -0.60
N SER A 16 -7.24 16.81 -0.02
CA SER A 16 -7.01 16.88 1.42
C SER A 16 -8.28 17.32 2.15
N ARG A 17 -8.29 17.16 3.48
CA ARG A 17 -9.37 17.69 4.33
C ARG A 17 -9.42 19.21 4.37
N SER A 18 -8.31 19.90 4.08
CA SER A 18 -8.28 21.38 3.97
C SER A 18 -8.84 21.88 2.63
N GLY A 19 -9.14 20.98 1.69
CA GLY A 19 -9.64 21.32 0.36
C GLY A 19 -8.55 21.51 -0.70
N ASP A 20 -7.29 21.20 -0.37
CA ASP A 20 -6.16 21.28 -1.29
C ASP A 20 -6.00 19.99 -2.10
N GLU A 21 -5.52 20.10 -3.33
CA GLU A 21 -5.19 18.93 -4.16
C GLU A 21 -3.83 18.36 -3.75
N CYS A 22 -3.79 17.07 -3.41
CA CYS A 22 -2.58 16.40 -2.93
C CYS A 22 -1.60 16.11 -4.08
N VAL A 23 -0.31 16.06 -3.73
CA VAL A 23 0.79 15.70 -4.63
C VAL A 23 1.64 14.56 -4.03
N VAL A 24 2.47 13.91 -4.84
CA VAL A 24 3.49 12.98 -4.33
C VAL A 24 4.73 13.79 -3.95
N ALA A 25 5.17 13.66 -2.71
CA ALA A 25 6.36 14.32 -2.21
C ALA A 25 7.39 13.28 -1.76
N LEU A 26 8.65 13.47 -2.15
CA LEU A 26 9.78 12.72 -1.62
C LEU A 26 10.30 13.48 -0.40
N THR A 27 10.03 12.95 0.80
CA THR A 27 10.34 13.61 2.07
C THR A 27 10.91 12.63 3.08
N ASP A 28 11.76 13.14 3.97
CA ASP A 28 12.22 12.38 5.12
C ASP A 28 11.06 12.19 6.11
N GLN A 29 10.72 10.94 6.39
CA GLN A 29 9.60 10.58 7.26
C GLN A 29 9.81 9.21 7.89
N TRP A 30 9.25 9.02 9.08
CA TRP A 30 9.18 7.70 9.70
C TRP A 30 8.11 6.87 9.00
N TYR A 31 8.45 5.63 8.65
CA TYR A 31 7.55 4.67 8.02
C TYR A 31 7.57 3.34 8.76
N ILE A 32 6.49 2.57 8.60
CA ILE A 32 6.42 1.18 9.07
C ILE A 32 6.78 0.29 7.87
N THR A 33 7.65 -0.70 8.09
CA THR A 33 8.14 -1.62 7.07
C THR A 33 7.18 -2.77 6.78
N TYR A 34 5.93 -2.46 6.38
CA TYR A 34 4.93 -3.50 6.08
C TYR A 34 5.33 -4.46 4.95
N GLY A 35 6.27 -4.08 4.08
CA GLY A 35 6.81 -4.93 3.02
C GLY A 35 7.83 -5.97 3.50
N GLU A 36 8.19 -6.01 4.79
CA GLU A 36 9.06 -7.07 5.33
C GLU A 36 8.40 -8.43 5.23
N GLN A 37 9.08 -9.37 4.57
CA GLN A 37 8.54 -10.70 4.30
C GLN A 37 8.12 -11.45 5.57
N GLU A 38 8.93 -11.40 6.64
CA GLU A 38 8.62 -12.07 7.91
C GLU A 38 7.31 -11.52 8.53
N TRP A 39 7.06 -10.22 8.42
CA TRP A 39 5.84 -9.60 8.91
C TRP A 39 4.64 -9.96 8.04
N ARG A 40 4.81 -9.99 6.72
CA ARG A 40 3.75 -10.42 5.80
C ARG A 40 3.31 -11.85 6.08
N GLU A 41 4.25 -12.78 6.22
CA GLU A 41 3.96 -14.20 6.50
C GLU A 41 3.16 -14.34 7.81
N LYS A 42 3.54 -13.61 8.86
CA LYS A 42 2.81 -13.58 10.13
C LYS A 42 1.40 -13.00 9.99
N ALA A 43 1.22 -11.96 9.18
CA ALA A 43 -0.09 -11.36 8.93
C ALA A 43 -1.01 -12.30 8.13
N GLU A 44 -0.47 -12.98 7.12
CA GLU A 44 -1.19 -13.99 6.32
C GLU A 44 -1.60 -15.21 7.17
N GLU A 45 -0.70 -15.70 8.01
CA GLU A 45 -1.01 -16.77 8.97
C GLU A 45 -2.13 -16.34 9.92
N CYS A 46 -2.05 -15.12 10.46
CA CYS A 46 -3.09 -14.58 11.32
C CYS A 46 -4.45 -14.52 10.58
N LEU A 47 -4.47 -14.00 9.35
CA LEU A 47 -5.67 -13.91 8.51
C LEU A 47 -6.29 -15.27 8.20
N SER A 48 -5.47 -16.31 7.97
CA SER A 48 -5.95 -17.67 7.71
C SER A 48 -6.76 -18.23 8.89
N ASN A 49 -6.41 -17.84 10.11
CA ASN A 49 -7.08 -18.24 11.34
C ASN A 49 -8.27 -17.36 11.73
N MET A 50 -8.46 -16.22 11.05
CA MET A 50 -9.59 -15.32 11.33
C MET A 50 -10.89 -15.85 10.74
N LYS A 51 -11.98 -15.70 11.50
CA LYS A 51 -13.34 -15.90 10.99
C LYS A 51 -13.85 -14.62 10.34
N LEU A 52 -13.98 -14.64 9.02
CA LEU A 52 -14.59 -13.57 8.23
C LEU A 52 -15.98 -14.03 7.79
N TYR A 53 -16.96 -13.13 7.90
CA TYR A 53 -18.38 -13.47 7.70
C TYR A 53 -18.82 -13.42 6.21
N SER A 54 -17.90 -13.08 5.31
CA SER A 54 -18.08 -13.22 3.85
C SER A 54 -16.76 -13.51 3.17
N ASP A 55 -16.81 -14.26 2.07
CA ASP A 55 -15.64 -14.54 1.23
C ASP A 55 -15.08 -13.27 0.61
N GLU A 56 -15.96 -12.31 0.27
CA GLU A 56 -15.57 -10.98 -0.21
C GLU A 56 -14.66 -10.25 0.79
N THR A 57 -14.97 -10.32 2.09
CA THR A 57 -14.13 -9.71 3.13
C THR A 57 -12.75 -10.37 3.16
N ARG A 58 -12.68 -11.70 3.00
CA ARG A 58 -11.41 -12.42 2.95
C ARG A 58 -10.57 -11.99 1.75
N HIS A 59 -11.16 -11.99 0.56
CA HIS A 59 -10.48 -11.56 -0.66
C HIS A 59 -9.99 -10.10 -0.57
N GLY A 60 -10.73 -9.22 0.11
CA GLY A 60 -10.31 -7.84 0.34
C GLY A 60 -9.03 -7.73 1.19
N PHE A 61 -8.90 -8.55 2.23
CA PHE A 61 -7.67 -8.62 3.03
C PHE A 61 -6.52 -9.23 2.23
N GLU A 62 -6.75 -10.34 1.55
CA GLU A 62 -5.74 -11.00 0.72
C GLU A 62 -5.20 -10.05 -0.36
N HIS A 63 -6.08 -9.35 -1.08
CA HIS A 63 -5.70 -8.35 -2.07
C HIS A 63 -4.81 -7.25 -1.47
N THR A 64 -5.08 -6.82 -0.23
CA THR A 64 -4.30 -5.76 0.43
C THR A 64 -2.93 -6.26 0.91
N LEU A 65 -2.82 -7.52 1.36
CA LEU A 65 -1.57 -8.11 1.83
C LEU A 65 -0.64 -8.56 0.69
N MET A 66 -1.18 -8.88 -0.49
CA MET A 66 -0.42 -9.41 -1.63
C MET A 66 0.37 -8.34 -2.43
N VAL A 67 0.36 -7.07 -2.01
CA VAL A 67 1.05 -5.99 -2.74
C VAL A 67 2.49 -5.84 -2.21
N ASP A 68 3.36 -6.78 -2.60
CA ASP A 68 4.80 -6.56 -2.77
C ASP A 68 5.43 -7.83 -3.38
N THR A 69 5.28 -7.97 -4.69
CA THR A 69 6.27 -8.59 -5.57
C THR A 69 6.20 -7.79 -6.86
N GLY A 70 7.18 -6.90 -7.05
CA GLY A 70 7.26 -6.01 -8.19
C GLY A 70 7.13 -6.74 -9.52
N ASN A 71 6.16 -6.29 -10.31
CA ASN A 71 6.25 -6.19 -11.76
C ASN A 71 5.80 -4.79 -12.16
#